data_AF-A0A1Q9K6J4-F1
#
_entry.id   AF-A0A1Q9K6J4-F1
#
_cell.length_a   1.000
_cell.length_b   1.000
_cell.length_c   1.000
_cell.angle_alpha   90.00
_cell.angle_beta   90.00
_cell.angle_gamma   90.00
#
_symmetry.space_group_name_H-M   'P 1'
#
loop_
_entity.id
_entity.type
_entity.pdbx_description
1 polymer ?
#
loop_
_entity_poly.entity_id
_entity_poly.type
_entity_poly.pdbx_seq_one_letter_code
_entity_poly.pdbx_strand_id
1 'polypeptide(L)'
;MKIGEIIAADREIILNEGKNTVTLTVANIGDRPVQVGSHFHFFEVNRCLRFDREQAYGYHLDIPSGTSVRFEPGEEKEVQLTQLGGTKRVFGLNDLTCAQVSDATKKTSMDRARQRGFVEDTAKEEM
;
A
#
# COMPACT_ATOMS: atom_id res chain seq x y z
N MET A 1 -9.91 -2.03 44.43
CA MET A 1 -8.94 -1.12 43.78
C MET A 1 -8.13 -1.95 42.81
N LYS A 2 -8.18 -1.65 41.52
CA LYS A 2 -7.31 -2.31 40.53
C LYS A 2 -6.14 -1.39 40.23
N ILE A 3 -4.97 -1.73 40.77
CA ILE A 3 -3.75 -0.94 40.61
C ILE A 3 -3.34 -0.99 39.13
N GLY A 4 -3.21 0.18 38.50
CA GLY A 4 -2.87 0.30 37.07
C GLY A 4 -4.03 0.12 36.09
N GLU A 5 -5.29 0.13 36.54
CA GLU A 5 -6.44 0.07 35.64
C GLU A 5 -6.53 1.31 34.75
N ILE A 6 -6.67 1.08 33.45
CA ILE A 6 -7.00 2.12 32.46
C ILE A 6 -8.51 2.09 32.26
N ILE A 7 -9.17 3.19 32.60
CA ILE A 7 -10.61 3.39 32.35
C ILE A 7 -10.73 4.25 31.10
N ALA A 8 -10.87 3.61 29.94
CA ALA A 8 -11.06 4.32 28.68
C ALA A 8 -12.51 4.84 28.57
N ALA A 9 -12.70 5.92 27.82
CA ALA A 9 -14.04 6.32 27.40
C ALA A 9 -14.59 5.29 26.40
N ASP A 10 -15.89 4.98 26.51
CA ASP A 10 -16.59 4.14 25.53
C ASP A 10 -16.85 4.94 24.25
N ARG A 11 -15.85 4.99 23.39
CA ARG A 11 -15.90 5.66 22.09
C ARG A 11 -14.92 5.04 21.11
N GLU A 12 -15.23 5.17 19.84
CA GLU A 12 -14.31 4.84 18.76
C GLU A 12 -13.34 6.00 18.48
N ILE A 13 -12.20 5.67 17.87
CA ILE A 13 -11.20 6.64 17.41
C ILE A 13 -11.12 6.52 15.90
N ILE A 14 -11.48 7.60 15.19
CA ILE A 14 -11.33 7.68 13.75
C ILE A 14 -9.85 7.82 13.42
N LEU A 15 -9.35 6.90 12.59
CA LEU A 15 -7.97 6.93 12.11
C LEU A 15 -7.89 7.72 10.79
N ASN A 16 -6.73 8.32 10.52
CA ASN A 16 -6.43 8.97 9.24
C ASN A 16 -7.48 10.00 8.77
N GLU A 17 -8.17 10.63 9.71
CA GLU A 17 -9.27 11.54 9.44
C GLU A 17 -8.87 12.66 8.46
N GLY A 18 -9.75 12.93 7.50
CA GLY A 18 -9.57 13.99 6.50
C GLY A 18 -8.58 13.67 5.37
N LYS A 19 -8.00 12.46 5.33
CA LYS A 19 -7.16 12.03 4.21
C LYS A 19 -7.99 11.41 3.09
N ASN A 20 -7.53 11.60 1.86
CA ASN A 20 -8.12 10.91 0.72
C ASN A 20 -7.81 9.41 0.79
N THR A 21 -8.80 8.60 0.45
CA THR A 21 -8.70 7.14 0.42
C THR A 21 -9.02 6.58 -0.96
N VAL A 22 -8.55 5.37 -1.22
CA VAL A 22 -8.88 4.57 -2.40
C VAL A 22 -9.01 3.11 -1.99
N THR A 23 -9.98 2.40 -2.55
CA THR A 23 -10.15 0.96 -2.33
C THR A 23 -9.65 0.22 -3.57
N LEU A 24 -8.79 -0.77 -3.37
CA LEU A 24 -8.22 -1.59 -4.44
C LEU A 24 -8.39 -3.07 -4.15
N THR A 25 -8.74 -3.83 -5.18
CA THR A 25 -8.65 -5.30 -5.16
C THR A 25 -7.20 -5.71 -5.41
N VAL A 26 -6.66 -6.54 -4.51
CA VAL A 26 -5.27 -6.99 -4.53
C VAL A 26 -5.22 -8.50 -4.50
N ALA A 27 -4.58 -9.09 -5.51
CA ALA A 27 -4.40 -10.53 -5.65
C ALA A 27 -2.93 -10.92 -5.45
N ASN A 28 -2.66 -11.95 -4.65
CA ASN A 28 -1.33 -12.55 -4.56
C ASN A 28 -1.19 -13.68 -5.57
N ILE A 29 -0.49 -13.41 -6.66
CA ILE A 29 -0.21 -14.39 -7.72
C ILE A 29 1.04 -15.24 -7.43
N GLY A 30 1.71 -15.01 -6.29
CA GLY A 30 2.88 -15.76 -5.86
C GLY A 30 2.54 -17.07 -5.16
N ASP A 31 3.57 -17.87 -4.93
CA ASP A 31 3.53 -19.17 -4.23
C ASP A 31 3.76 -19.07 -2.72
N ARG A 32 4.01 -17.86 -2.21
CA ARG A 32 4.35 -17.58 -0.82
C ARG A 32 3.46 -16.48 -0.25
N PRO A 33 3.19 -16.52 1.06
CA PRO A 33 2.42 -15.47 1.70
C PRO A 33 3.18 -14.14 1.71
N VAL A 34 2.44 -13.05 1.55
CA VAL A 34 2.97 -11.67 1.59
C VAL A 34 2.26 -10.90 2.68
N GLN A 35 2.99 -10.18 3.52
CA GLN A 35 2.42 -9.34 4.58
C GLN A 35 2.89 -7.90 4.42
N VAL A 36 1.95 -6.97 4.36
CA VAL A 36 2.21 -5.54 4.11
C VAL A 36 1.83 -4.75 5.35
N GLY A 37 2.79 -3.99 5.89
CA GLY A 37 2.59 -3.13 7.06
C GLY A 37 1.85 -1.85 6.76
N SER A 38 1.24 -1.26 7.80
CA SER A 38 0.40 -0.06 7.73
C SER A 38 1.01 1.13 6.98
N HIS A 39 2.32 1.38 7.11
CA HIS A 39 2.98 2.59 6.57
C HIS A 39 3.93 2.33 5.40
N PHE A 40 3.87 1.12 4.81
CA PHE A 40 4.64 0.83 3.60
C PHE A 40 4.00 1.55 2.40
N HIS A 41 4.80 2.20 1.54
CA HIS A 41 4.29 2.83 0.32
C HIS A 41 3.68 1.75 -0.59
N PHE A 42 2.35 1.70 -0.70
CA PHE A 42 1.65 0.53 -1.22
C PHE A 42 2.00 0.25 -2.69
N PHE A 43 2.29 1.30 -3.46
CA PHE A 43 2.86 1.22 -4.81
C PHE A 43 4.10 0.31 -4.93
N GLU A 44 4.92 0.21 -3.89
CA GLU A 44 6.21 -0.48 -3.89
C GLU A 44 6.16 -1.86 -3.23
N VAL A 45 4.98 -2.37 -2.86
CA VAL A 45 4.86 -3.70 -2.24
C VAL A 45 5.26 -4.80 -3.24
N ASN A 46 5.49 -6.01 -2.71
CA ASN A 46 5.97 -7.17 -3.46
C ASN A 46 5.33 -7.27 -4.87
N ARG A 47 6.18 -7.51 -5.88
CA ARG A 47 5.79 -7.66 -7.28
C ARG A 47 4.79 -8.80 -7.53
N CYS A 48 4.73 -9.80 -6.65
CA CYS A 48 3.74 -10.88 -6.69
C CYS A 48 2.32 -10.43 -6.27
N LEU A 49 2.15 -9.21 -5.79
CA LEU A 49 0.84 -8.61 -5.59
C LEU A 49 0.42 -7.86 -6.85
N ARG A 50 -0.67 -8.30 -7.46
CA ARG A 50 -1.28 -7.69 -8.64
C ARG A 50 -2.46 -6.83 -8.24
N PHE A 51 -2.41 -5.56 -8.63
CA PHE A 51 -3.40 -4.52 -8.37
C PHE A 51 -3.08 -3.30 -9.23
N ASP A 52 -3.96 -2.29 -9.23
CA ASP A 52 -3.69 -1.01 -9.89
C ASP A 52 -2.62 -0.22 -9.11
N ARG A 53 -1.37 -0.35 -9.55
CA ARG A 53 -0.23 0.34 -8.94
C ARG A 53 -0.29 1.85 -9.12
N GLU A 54 -0.88 2.35 -10.20
CA GLU A 54 -0.95 3.79 -10.44
C GLU A 54 -1.86 4.47 -9.41
N GLN A 55 -3.00 3.84 -9.09
CA GLN A 55 -3.90 4.32 -8.04
C GLN A 55 -3.29 4.22 -6.62
N ALA A 56 -2.39 3.27 -6.38
CA ALA A 56 -1.69 3.12 -5.11
C ALA A 56 -0.52 4.11 -4.91
N TYR A 57 -0.14 4.88 -5.93
CA TYR A 57 0.98 5.81 -5.86
C TYR A 57 0.71 6.96 -4.88
N GLY A 58 1.52 7.04 -3.83
CA GLY A 58 1.38 8.03 -2.77
C GLY A 58 0.48 7.59 -1.60
N TYR A 59 0.14 6.31 -1.52
CA TYR A 59 -0.76 5.76 -0.50
C TYR A 59 -0.11 4.66 0.35
N HIS A 60 -0.67 4.42 1.53
CA HIS A 60 -0.36 3.30 2.41
C HIS A 60 -1.66 2.69 2.96
N LEU A 61 -1.61 1.51 3.59
CA LEU A 61 -2.81 0.85 4.12
C LEU A 61 -3.51 1.73 5.17
N ASP A 62 -4.83 1.88 5.03
CA ASP A 62 -5.67 2.60 5.99
C ASP A 62 -6.11 1.67 7.13
N ILE A 63 -5.15 1.32 7.97
CA ILE A 63 -5.31 0.39 9.10
C ILE A 63 -4.60 0.94 10.35
N PRO A 64 -4.87 0.39 11.55
CA PRO A 64 -4.17 0.81 12.77
C PRO A 64 -2.65 0.77 12.63
N SER A 65 -1.99 1.82 13.10
CA SER A 65 -0.52 1.91 13.02
C SER A 65 0.17 0.73 13.69
N GLY A 66 1.24 0.23 13.07
CA GLY A 66 1.96 -0.97 13.53
C GLY A 66 1.33 -2.31 13.13
N THR A 67 0.11 -2.32 12.58
CA THR A 67 -0.52 -3.55 12.06
C THR A 67 -0.20 -3.79 10.58
N SER A 68 -0.72 -4.88 10.02
CA SER A 68 -0.46 -5.32 8.65
C SER A 68 -1.59 -6.14 8.07
N VAL A 69 -1.71 -6.15 6.73
CA VAL A 69 -2.57 -7.07 6.00
C VAL A 69 -1.74 -8.20 5.39
N ARG A 70 -2.20 -9.43 5.57
CA ARG A 70 -1.55 -10.65 5.07
C ARG A 70 -2.32 -11.20 3.87
N PHE A 71 -1.63 -11.53 2.79
CA PHE A 71 -2.16 -12.13 1.58
C PHE A 71 -1.61 -13.56 1.45
N GLU A 72 -2.48 -14.56 1.53
CA GLU A 72 -2.09 -15.96 1.25
C GLU A 72 -1.84 -16.18 -0.26
N PRO A 73 -1.09 -17.23 -0.66
CA PRO A 73 -0.94 -17.58 -2.07
C PRO A 73 -2.30 -17.78 -2.77
N GLY A 74 -2.54 -17.09 -3.87
CA GLY A 74 -3.80 -17.14 -4.63
C GLY A 74 -4.96 -16.36 -4.02
N GLU A 75 -4.78 -15.71 -2.85
CA GLU A 75 -5.82 -14.90 -2.22
C GLU A 75 -6.01 -13.58 -2.97
N GLU A 76 -7.26 -13.19 -3.16
CA GLU A 76 -7.67 -11.87 -3.63
C GLU A 76 -8.58 -11.22 -2.59
N LYS A 77 -8.31 -9.95 -2.26
CA LYS A 77 -9.14 -9.17 -1.34
C LYS A 77 -9.11 -7.68 -1.65
N GLU A 78 -10.12 -6.99 -1.18
CA GLU A 78 -10.15 -5.53 -1.17
C GLU A 78 -9.37 -4.99 0.04
N VAL A 79 -8.61 -3.91 -0.20
CA VAL A 79 -7.96 -3.12 0.85
C VAL A 79 -8.23 -1.65 0.63
N GLN A 80 -8.39 -0.92 1.74
CA GLN A 80 -8.46 0.53 1.73
C GLN A 80 -7.06 1.11 1.95
N LEU A 81 -6.71 2.10 1.13
CA LEU A 81 -5.48 2.85 1.23
C LEU A 81 -5.79 4.31 1.55
N THR A 82 -4.91 4.96 2.31
CA THR A 82 -4.96 6.39 2.63
C THR A 82 -3.70 7.10 2.14
N GLN A 83 -3.81 8.38 1.78
CA GLN A 83 -2.66 9.17 1.33
C GLN A 83 -1.56 9.25 2.39
N LEU A 84 -0.31 9.22 1.93
CA LEU A 84 0.86 9.57 2.74
C LEU A 84 0.72 11.00 3.28
N GLY A 85 1.07 11.18 4.56
CA GLY A 85 1.13 12.49 5.19
C GLY A 85 2.48 13.20 5.02
N GLY A 86 2.68 14.29 5.76
CA GLY A 86 3.94 15.02 5.80
C GLY A 86 4.36 15.59 4.45
N THR A 87 5.67 15.59 4.16
CA THR A 87 6.23 16.10 2.90
C THR A 87 6.05 15.16 1.71
N LYS A 88 5.46 13.98 1.93
CA LYS A 88 5.24 12.92 0.92
C LYS A 88 6.53 12.53 0.17
N ARG A 89 7.67 12.45 0.85
CA ARG A 89 8.94 11.98 0.28
C ARG A 89 9.18 10.52 0.63
N VAL A 90 9.44 9.70 -0.39
CA VAL A 90 9.63 8.25 -0.25
C VAL A 90 11.03 7.86 -0.69
N PHE A 91 11.75 7.15 0.19
CA PHE A 91 13.12 6.66 -0.02
C PHE A 91 13.28 5.24 0.55
N GLY A 92 14.15 4.42 -0.03
CA GLY A 92 14.32 3.02 0.34
C GLY A 92 13.24 2.13 -0.29
N LEU A 93 12.64 1.23 0.50
CA LEU A 93 11.61 0.29 0.04
C LEU A 93 12.09 -0.55 -1.16
N ASN A 94 11.55 -0.34 -2.37
CA ASN A 94 12.04 -0.96 -3.60
C ASN A 94 12.74 0.04 -4.53
N ASP A 95 13.06 1.24 -4.05
CA ASP A 95 13.69 2.33 -4.80
C ASP A 95 12.95 2.70 -6.10
N LEU A 96 11.62 2.54 -6.12
CA LEU A 96 10.84 2.91 -7.31
C LEU A 96 10.59 4.42 -7.34
N THR A 97 10.26 5.01 -6.19
CA THR A 97 9.93 6.45 -6.09
C THR A 97 11.18 7.31 -5.94
N CYS A 98 11.94 7.14 -4.85
CA CYS A 98 13.15 7.90 -4.50
C CYS A 98 13.02 9.42 -4.68
N ALA A 99 11.84 9.97 -4.39
CA ALA A 99 11.49 11.35 -4.66
C ALA A 99 10.29 11.79 -3.81
N GLN A 100 9.91 13.06 -3.96
CA GLN A 100 8.61 13.52 -3.51
C GLN A 100 7.51 12.95 -4.42
N VAL A 101 6.45 12.41 -3.83
CA VAL A 101 5.26 11.95 -4.52
C VAL A 101 4.52 13.15 -5.11
N SER A 102 4.41 13.16 -6.43
CA SER A 102 3.74 14.20 -7.20
C SER A 102 3.33 13.65 -8.57
N ASP A 103 2.48 14.35 -9.31
CA ASP A 103 2.16 13.95 -10.68
C ASP A 103 3.37 13.99 -11.62
N ALA A 104 4.32 14.89 -11.36
CA ALA A 104 5.57 14.98 -12.12
C ALA A 104 6.48 13.74 -11.95
N THR A 105 6.47 13.12 -10.77
CA THR A 105 7.33 11.97 -10.43
C THR A 105 6.63 10.62 -10.62
N LYS A 106 5.29 10.61 -10.72
CA LYS A 106 4.47 9.41 -10.92
C LYS A 106 4.88 8.63 -12.17
N LYS A 107 5.01 9.30 -13.32
CA LYS A 107 5.39 8.67 -14.59
C LYS A 107 6.72 7.92 -14.49
N THR A 108 7.77 8.59 -14.02
CA THR A 108 9.09 7.99 -13.84
C THR A 108 9.06 6.80 -12.87
N SER A 109 8.25 6.87 -11.81
CA SER A 109 8.10 5.78 -10.84
C SER A 109 7.40 4.57 -11.48
N MET A 110 6.34 4.81 -12.26
CA MET A 110 5.62 3.77 -13.01
C MET A 110 6.51 3.09 -14.04
N ASP A 111 7.33 3.85 -14.76
CA ASP A 111 8.25 3.29 -15.76
C ASP A 111 9.32 2.40 -15.11
N ARG A 112 9.85 2.80 -13.94
CA ARG A 112 10.73 1.94 -13.13
C ARG A 112 10.03 0.68 -12.65
N ALA A 113 8.77 0.78 -12.22
CA ALA A 113 7.98 -0.36 -11.79
C ALA A 113 7.77 -1.37 -12.93
N ARG A 114 7.43 -0.90 -14.14
CA ARG A 114 7.34 -1.73 -15.35
C ARG A 114 8.66 -2.42 -15.67
N GLN A 115 9.76 -1.66 -15.74
CA GLN A 115 11.09 -2.20 -16.05
C GLN A 115 11.56 -3.27 -15.05
N ARG A 116 11.11 -3.19 -13.79
CA ARG A 116 11.48 -4.15 -12.73
C ARG A 116 10.44 -5.26 -12.50
N GLY A 117 9.41 -5.33 -13.35
CA GLY A 117 8.41 -6.40 -13.34
C GLY A 117 7.42 -6.31 -12.18
N PHE A 118 7.08 -5.10 -11.73
CA PHE A 118 6.00 -4.86 -10.76
C PHE A 118 4.64 -4.63 -11.43
N VAL A 119 4.64 -4.30 -12.72
CA VAL A 119 3.43 -4.09 -13.53
C VAL A 119 3.50 -5.08 -14.68
N GLU A 120 2.44 -5.87 -14.86
CA GLU A 120 2.29 -6.75 -16.02
C GLU A 120 1.89 -5.90 -17.23
N ASP A 121 2.62 -6.02 -18.34
CA ASP A 121 2.19 -5.43 -19.61
C ASP A 121 1.09 -6.33 -20.19
N THR A 122 -0.15 -5.87 -20.14
CA THR A 122 -1.34 -6.56 -20.70
C THR A 122 -1.27 -6.80 -22.22
N ALA A 123 -0.18 -6.40 -22.88
CA ALA A 123 0.02 -6.53 -24.32
C ALA A 123 0.57 -7.91 -24.77
N LYS A 124 0.71 -8.91 -23.87
CA LYS A 124 1.28 -10.23 -24.20
C LYS A 124 0.30 -11.41 -24.16
N GLU A 125 -0.99 -11.18 -23.94
CA GLU A 125 -2.00 -12.25 -23.87
C GLU A 125 -2.81 -12.46 -25.15
N GLU A 126 -2.50 -11.74 -26.24
CA GLU A 126 -3.04 -12.00 -27.58
C GLU A 126 -1.95 -12.51 -28.54
N MET A 127 -1.45 -13.73 -28.32
CA MET A 127 -0.74 -14.51 -29.34
C MET A 127 -0.86 -16.01 -29.13
#